data_AF-A0A7X5HZR8-F1
#
_entry.id   AF-A0A7X5HZR8-F1
#
_cell.length_a   1.000
_cell.length_b   1.000
_cell.length_c   1.000
_cell.angle_alpha   90.00
_cell.angle_beta   90.00
_cell.angle_gamma   90.00
#
_symmetry.space_group_name_H-M   'P 1'
#
loop_
_entity.id
_entity.type
_entity.pdbx_description
1 polymer ?
#
loop_
_entity_poly.entity_id
_entity_poly.type
_entity_poly.pdbx_seq_one_letter_code
_entity_poly.pdbx_strand_id
1 'polypeptide(L)'
;MSSKKFNLETKINAVMAYERNEGSWATIAAQINASKYTVRDWWHIYQSMGVDGLCHDSRHNKWNEDIKLMAVKDYLSGTYS
;
A
#
# COMPACT_ATOMS: atom_id res chain seq x y z
N MET A 1 -20.98 3.20 -10.00
CA MET A 1 -20.80 2.42 -8.76
C MET A 1 -20.07 3.31 -7.77
N SER A 2 -20.68 3.65 -6.63
CA SER A 2 -20.09 4.54 -5.62
C SER A 2 -18.72 4.03 -5.20
N SER A 3 -17.68 4.84 -5.37
CA SER A 3 -16.38 4.59 -4.76
C SER A 3 -16.57 4.59 -3.25
N LYS A 4 -16.44 3.43 -2.61
CA LYS A 4 -16.24 3.33 -1.16
C LYS A 4 -14.98 4.15 -0.85
N LYS A 5 -15.15 5.36 -0.35
CA LYS A 5 -14.05 6.20 0.15
C LYS A 5 -13.61 5.58 1.46
N PHE A 6 -12.45 4.95 1.48
CA PHE A 6 -11.83 4.54 2.74
C PHE A 6 -11.25 5.79 3.40
N ASN A 7 -11.60 6.02 4.66
CA ASN A 7 -11.01 7.12 5.42
C ASN A 7 -9.51 6.89 5.57
N LEU A 8 -8.73 7.97 5.56
CA LEU A 8 -7.28 7.94 5.74
C LEU A 8 -6.87 7.12 6.97
N GLU A 9 -7.58 7.33 8.09
CA GLU A 9 -7.35 6.61 9.35
C GLU A 9 -7.51 5.09 9.20
N THR A 10 -8.51 4.64 8.43
CA THR A 10 -8.71 3.21 8.13
C THR A 10 -7.54 2.64 7.34
N LYS A 11 -6.96 3.42 6.41
CA LYS A 11 -5.78 3.00 5.65
C LYS A 11 -4.54 2.88 6.53
N ILE A 12 -4.32 3.89 7.38
CA ILE A 12 -3.18 3.93 8.30
C ILE A 12 -3.27 2.75 9.27
N ASN A 13 -4.44 2.50 9.86
CA ASN A 13 -4.64 1.35 10.74
C ASN A 13 -4.39 0.02 10.03
N ALA A 14 -4.83 -0.13 8.78
CA ALA A 14 -4.60 -1.36 8.02
C ALA A 14 -3.11 -1.63 7.75
N VAL A 15 -2.35 -0.58 7.41
CA VAL A 15 -0.91 -0.67 7.15
C VAL A 15 -0.13 -0.91 8.45
N MET A 16 -0.49 -0.22 9.54
CA MET A 16 0.12 -0.39 10.86
C MET A 16 -0.12 -1.79 11.44
N ALA A 17 -1.32 -2.34 11.27
CA ALA A 17 -1.63 -3.72 11.70
C ALA A 17 -0.75 -4.75 10.96
N TYR A 18 -0.48 -4.51 9.67
CA TYR A 18 0.44 -5.36 8.90
C TYR A 18 1.89 -5.20 9.36
N GLU A 19 2.35 -3.96 9.60
CA GLU A 19 3.69 -3.67 10.12
C GLU A 19 3.94 -4.37 11.47
N ARG A 20 2.92 -4.42 12.33
CA ARG A 20 2.95 -5.11 13.63
C ARG A 20 2.81 -6.63 13.55
N ASN A 21 2.72 -7.20 12.34
CA ASN A 21 2.49 -8.63 12.12
C ASN A 21 1.18 -9.15 12.75
N GLU A 22 0.17 -8.28 12.96
CA GLU A 22 -1.11 -8.66 13.56
C GLU A 22 -2.00 -9.50 12.62
N GLY A 23 -1.61 -9.63 11.35
CA GLY A 23 -2.24 -10.53 10.40
C GLY A 23 -1.79 -10.32 8.95
N SER A 24 -2.22 -11.22 8.07
CA SER A 24 -1.99 -11.12 6.61
C SER A 24 -2.87 -10.04 5.97
N TRP A 25 -2.50 -9.55 4.78
CA TRP A 25 -3.32 -8.59 4.01
C TRP A 25 -4.79 -9.00 3.86
N ALA A 26 -5.05 -10.31 3.72
CA ALA A 26 -6.40 -10.84 3.60
C ALA A 26 -7.21 -10.71 4.90
N THR A 27 -6.57 -10.96 6.05
CA THR A 27 -7.19 -10.85 7.38
C THR A 27 -7.56 -9.41 7.68
N ILE A 28 -6.62 -8.49 7.44
CA ILE A 28 -6.81 -7.05 7.66
C ILE A 28 -7.89 -6.52 6.70
N ALA A 29 -7.84 -6.89 5.42
CA ALA A 29 -8.84 -6.51 4.44
C ALA A 29 -10.26 -7.01 4.81
N ALA A 30 -10.37 -8.22 5.36
CA ALA A 30 -11.65 -8.76 5.82
C ALA A 30 -12.23 -7.92 6.98
N GLN A 31 -11.41 -7.47 7.92
CA GLN A 31 -11.83 -6.64 9.06
C GLN A 31 -12.40 -5.29 8.61
N ILE A 32 -11.78 -4.65 7.61
CA ILE A 32 -12.22 -3.35 7.09
C ILE A 32 -13.18 -3.46 5.89
N ASN A 33 -13.62 -4.68 5.55
CA ASN A 33 -14.47 -4.96 4.40
C ASN A 33 -13.92 -4.38 3.08
N ALA A 34 -12.61 -4.48 2.91
CA ALA A 34 -11.86 -4.08 1.72
C ALA A 34 -11.38 -5.30 0.94
N SER A 35 -10.86 -5.05 -0.27
CA SER A 35 -10.19 -6.09 -1.03
C SER A 35 -8.76 -6.26 -0.54
N LYS A 36 -8.27 -7.50 -0.50
CA LYS A 36 -6.85 -7.80 -0.19
C LYS A 36 -5.88 -7.04 -1.08
N TYR A 37 -6.27 -6.78 -2.34
CA TYR A 37 -5.47 -6.01 -3.29
C TYR A 37 -5.36 -4.53 -2.86
N THR A 38 -6.43 -3.97 -2.29
CA THR A 38 -6.44 -2.59 -1.79
C THR A 38 -5.47 -2.41 -0.62
N VAL A 39 -5.45 -3.35 0.33
CA VAL A 39 -4.52 -3.30 1.47
C VAL A 39 -3.07 -3.49 1.00
N ARG A 40 -2.84 -4.37 0.02
CA ARG A 40 -1.52 -4.55 -0.59
C ARG A 40 -1.03 -3.26 -1.26
N ASP A 41 -1.89 -2.59 -2.01
CA ASP A 41 -1.52 -1.34 -2.68
C ASP A 41 -1.20 -0.23 -1.66
N TRP A 42 -1.97 -0.13 -0.57
CA TRP A 42 -1.65 0.78 0.54
C TRP A 42 -0.32 0.46 1.21
N TRP A 43 0.02 -0.82 1.40
CA TRP A 43 1.32 -1.22 1.93
C TRP A 43 2.47 -0.73 1.02
N HIS A 44 2.36 -0.93 -0.29
CA HIS A 44 3.37 -0.45 -1.23
C HIS A 44 3.50 1.07 -1.25
N ILE A 45 2.37 1.79 -1.18
CA ILE A 45 2.36 3.25 -1.09
C ILE A 45 3.03 3.71 0.21
N TYR A 46 2.71 3.07 1.34
CA TYR A 46 3.30 3.39 2.64
C TYR A 46 4.80 3.12 2.67
N GLN A 47 5.26 1.99 2.13
CA GLN A 47 6.68 1.68 2.06
C GLN A 47 7.47 2.71 1.23
N SER A 48 6.82 3.34 0.25
CA SER A 48 7.45 4.32 -0.65
C SER A 48 7.36 5.77 -0.14
N MET A 49 6.18 6.20 0.34
CA MET A 49 5.86 7.60 0.62
C MET A 49 5.44 7.82 2.08
N GLY A 50 5.45 6.78 2.90
CA GLY A 50 4.94 6.81 4.27
C GLY A 50 3.45 7.11 4.32
N VAL A 51 3.01 7.68 5.45
CA VAL A 51 1.62 8.03 5.71
C VAL A 51 1.08 9.09 4.72
N ASP A 52 1.96 9.95 4.20
CA ASP A 52 1.58 11.01 3.25
C ASP A 52 1.03 10.43 1.93
N GLY A 53 1.61 9.33 1.45
CA GLY A 53 1.12 8.63 0.26
C GLY A 53 -0.29 8.05 0.43
N LEU A 54 -0.70 7.69 1.65
CA LEU A 54 -2.04 7.18 1.93
C LEU A 54 -3.11 8.29 1.92
N CYS A 55 -2.70 9.55 2.12
CA CYS A 55 -3.55 10.74 2.12
C CYS A 55 -4.04 11.11 0.71
N HIS A 56 -3.24 10.82 -0.31
CA HIS A 56 -3.55 11.18 -1.70
C HIS A 56 -4.57 10.20 -2.33
N ASP A 57 -5.86 10.43 -2.09
CA ASP A 57 -6.93 9.59 -2.64
C ASP A 57 -7.32 9.98 -4.08
N SER A 58 -7.16 9.01 -4.97
CA SER A 58 -8.18 8.56 -5.94
C SER A 58 -8.64 9.48 -7.08
N ARG A 59 -7.74 10.12 -7.83
CA ARG A 59 -8.12 10.50 -9.21
C ARG A 59 -7.30 9.87 -10.29
N HIS A 60 -5.97 9.99 -10.31
CA HIS A 60 -5.21 9.45 -11.42
C HIS A 60 -3.78 9.22 -11.01
N ASN A 61 -3.40 7.98 -10.76
CA ASN A 61 -2.08 7.58 -11.20
C ASN A 61 -2.10 6.09 -11.50
N LYS A 62 -2.12 5.80 -12.80
CA LYS A 62 -1.51 4.60 -13.37
C LYS A 62 -0.26 4.28 -12.54
N TRP A 63 -0.31 3.31 -11.64
CA TRP A 63 0.81 2.40 -11.39
C TRP A 63 2.20 3.06 -11.50
N ASN A 64 2.41 4.11 -10.68
CA ASN A 64 3.47 5.13 -10.76
C ASN A 64 4.75 4.58 -11.44
N GLU A 65 5.20 5.21 -12.53
CA GLU A 65 6.47 4.86 -13.21
C GLU A 65 7.65 4.76 -12.23
N ASP A 66 7.59 5.49 -11.12
CA ASP A 66 8.54 5.46 -10.01
C ASP A 66 8.63 4.08 -9.32
N ILE A 67 7.53 3.30 -9.28
CA ILE A 67 7.50 1.93 -8.76
C ILE A 67 8.37 1.01 -9.62
N LYS A 68 8.34 1.15 -10.95
CA LYS A 68 9.22 0.37 -11.84
C LYS A 68 10.68 0.75 -11.60
N LEU A 69 10.97 2.04 -11.40
CA LEU A 69 12.33 2.52 -11.16
C LEU A 69 12.89 2.06 -9.81
N MET A 70 12.10 2.07 -8.75
CA MET A 70 12.53 1.53 -7.45
C MET A 70 12.76 0.02 -7.51
N ALA A 71 11.85 -0.75 -8.12
CA ALA A 71 12.05 -2.19 -8.29
C ALA A 71 13.28 -2.54 -9.15
N VAL A 72 13.56 -1.75 -10.20
CA VAL A 72 14.78 -1.88 -11.01
C VAL A 72 16.02 -1.50 -10.20
N LYS A 73 15.97 -0.44 -9.38
CA LYS A 73 17.08 -0.06 -8.48
C LYS A 73 17.35 -1.09 -7.40
N ASP A 74 16.32 -1.71 -6.84
CA ASP A 74 16.44 -2.75 -5.82
C ASP A 74 16.95 -4.09 -6.42
N TYR A 75 16.63 -4.35 -7.70
CA TYR A 75 17.23 -5.46 -8.43
C TYR A 75 18.70 -5.19 -8.81
N LEU A 76 19.05 -3.95 -9.16
CA LEU A 76 20.41 -3.51 -9.48
C LEU A 76 21.31 -3.29 -8.26
N SER A 77 20.72 -3.10 -7.06
CA SER A 77 21.47 -3.07 -5.80
C SER A 77 21.87 -4.47 -5.33
N GLY A 78 21.62 -5.49 -6.15
CA GLY A 78 22.19 -6.83 -6.03
C GLY A 78 23.69 -6.76 -5.73
N THR A 79 24.00 -6.88 -4.45
CA THR A 79 25.28 -7.37 -3.96
C THR A 79 25.43 -8.80 -4.47
N TYR A 80 25.98 -8.95 -5.66
CA TYR A 80 26.50 -10.23 -6.13
C TYR A 80 28.01 -10.12 -6.39
N SER A 81 28.74 -10.00 -5.27
CA SER A 81 30.15 -10.33 -4.95
C SER A 81 30.79 -9.26 -4.10
#